data_AF-A0A7E6DMW7-F1
#
_entry.id   AF-A0A7E6DMW7-F1
#
_cell.length_a   1.000
_cell.length_b   1.000
_cell.length_c   1.000
_cell.angle_alpha   90.00
_cell.angle_beta   90.00
_cell.angle_gamma   90.00
#
_symmetry.space_group_name_H-M   'P 1'
#
loop_
_entity.id
_entity.type
_entity.pdbx_description
1 polymer ?
#
loop_
_entity_poly.entity_id
_entity_poly.type
_entity_poly.pdbx_seq_one_letter_code
_entity_poly.pdbx_strand_id
1 'polypeptide(L)'
;MFNQSSHTRGCCTFYCQSCGEVIIRDRKLLRVLPLPTENWGALVGEWCCHPDPFANKPLDPQENDCFIGDSFFLVNLRNDLWQPRPQLAPEETHCLSSENHFKLKPKANTKVICKRCKVMVGETMSSETIKFYMTEMIIQPSERNFPIIPRSQFVQSIIAQCLMELSSARSTFRFIIQGHDGKTYILLWLLNSDSLVIESLGNSKSVKKFPLLEDVSKANFSSAWNAVKVLYQPCIKNRNETLTSSWESDISVHSLTLPSATCLELLLILSRNTAMLPPSLRSMNSFQVRNCSFSRV
;
A
#
# COMPACT_ATOMS: atom_id res chain seq x y z
N MET A 1 -2.29 11.87 -2.61
CA MET A 1 -3.23 11.80 -3.75
C MET A 1 -4.68 11.80 -3.26
N PHE A 2 -5.59 12.48 -3.97
CA PHE A 2 -7.04 12.67 -3.68
C PHE A 2 -7.49 13.63 -2.58
N ASN A 3 -6.65 14.55 -2.13
CA ASN A 3 -7.12 15.67 -1.28
C ASN A 3 -6.69 17.00 -1.88
N GLN A 4 -7.48 17.51 -2.82
CA GLN A 4 -7.71 18.93 -3.04
C GLN A 4 -8.82 19.17 -4.10
N SER A 5 -9.88 19.81 -3.62
CA SER A 5 -10.83 20.68 -4.33
C SER A 5 -11.56 20.15 -5.58
N SER A 6 -12.87 20.03 -5.41
CA SER A 6 -13.92 20.25 -6.41
C SER A 6 -13.53 21.26 -7.52
N HIS A 7 -13.88 20.90 -8.76
CA HIS A 7 -13.82 21.69 -10.00
C HIS A 7 -12.59 21.52 -10.91
N THR A 8 -12.40 20.29 -11.42
CA THR A 8 -12.37 19.94 -12.86
C THR A 8 -12.30 18.41 -12.94
N ARG A 9 -13.41 17.72 -13.28
CA ARG A 9 -13.48 16.25 -13.33
C ARG A 9 -12.78 15.72 -14.59
N GLY A 10 -11.45 15.77 -14.62
CA GLY A 10 -10.65 15.09 -15.64
C GLY A 10 -10.68 13.57 -15.45
N CYS A 11 -10.54 12.83 -16.54
CA CYS A 11 -10.30 11.40 -16.47
C CYS A 11 -8.91 11.11 -15.90
N CYS A 12 -8.76 9.98 -15.21
CA CYS A 12 -7.48 9.49 -14.72
C CYS A 12 -7.13 8.13 -15.32
N THR A 13 -5.84 7.89 -15.52
CA THR A 13 -5.29 6.63 -15.98
C THR A 13 -4.50 5.98 -14.86
N PHE A 14 -4.68 4.67 -14.71
CA PHE A 14 -4.03 3.82 -13.73
C PHE A 14 -2.91 3.06 -14.42
N TYR A 15 -1.70 3.14 -13.89
CA TYR A 15 -0.50 2.54 -14.44
C TYR A 15 0.09 1.55 -13.46
N CYS A 16 0.64 0.45 -13.96
CA CYS A 16 1.48 -0.44 -13.17
C CYS A 16 2.75 0.31 -12.78
N GLN A 17 3.01 0.42 -11.48
CA GLN A 17 4.17 1.14 -10.99
C GLN A 17 5.48 0.50 -11.49
N SER A 18 5.56 -0.83 -11.56
CA SER A 18 6.83 -1.52 -11.88
C SER A 18 7.27 -1.35 -13.34
N CYS A 19 6.36 -1.02 -14.26
CA CYS A 19 6.70 -0.98 -15.69
C CYS A 19 6.05 0.17 -16.46
N GLY A 20 5.07 0.87 -15.90
CA GLY A 20 4.33 1.94 -16.55
C GLY A 20 3.24 1.47 -17.50
N GLU A 21 2.90 0.17 -17.51
CA GLU A 21 1.81 -0.35 -18.34
C GLU A 21 0.46 0.23 -17.90
N VAL A 22 -0.37 0.66 -18.85
CA VAL A 22 -1.72 1.12 -18.55
C VAL A 22 -2.60 -0.07 -18.13
N ILE A 23 -3.15 0.02 -16.93
CA ILE A 23 -4.07 -0.96 -16.34
C ILE A 23 -5.52 -0.54 -16.55
N ILE A 24 -5.85 0.73 -16.26
CA ILE A 24 -7.18 1.31 -16.53
C ILE A 24 -6.96 2.65 -17.23
N ARG A 25 -7.60 2.87 -18.37
CA ARG A 25 -7.43 4.08 -19.18
C ARG A 25 -8.63 5.01 -19.03
N ASP A 26 -8.37 6.31 -18.94
CA ASP A 26 -9.39 7.37 -19.03
C ASP A 26 -10.60 7.16 -18.11
N ARG A 27 -10.33 6.65 -16.90
CA ARG A 27 -11.35 6.37 -15.90
C ARG A 27 -11.88 7.67 -15.34
N LYS A 28 -13.20 7.84 -15.38
CA LYS A 28 -13.86 8.92 -14.65
C LYS A 28 -14.10 8.47 -13.22
N LEU A 29 -13.62 9.25 -12.25
CA LEU A 29 -13.94 9.06 -10.83
C LEU A 29 -14.91 10.15 -10.38
N LEU A 30 -16.17 9.77 -10.13
CA LEU A 30 -17.21 10.69 -9.68
C LEU A 30 -17.14 10.89 -8.17
N ARG A 31 -16.84 9.82 -7.42
CA ARG A 31 -16.66 9.86 -5.97
C ARG A 31 -15.43 9.05 -5.59
N VAL A 32 -14.65 9.61 -4.68
CA VAL A 32 -13.53 8.95 -4.03
C VAL A 32 -13.83 8.96 -2.55
N LEU A 33 -14.13 7.79 -1.97
CA LEU A 33 -14.64 7.68 -0.60
C LEU A 33 -13.71 6.80 0.25
N PRO A 34 -13.33 7.20 1.46
CA PRO A 34 -12.59 6.32 2.36
C PRO A 34 -13.49 5.17 2.81
N LEU A 35 -12.95 3.96 2.85
CA LEU A 35 -13.59 2.82 3.48
C LEU A 35 -13.58 2.99 5.00
N PRO A 36 -14.59 2.45 5.70
CA PRO A 36 -14.47 2.17 7.11
C PRO A 36 -13.22 1.32 7.36
N THR A 37 -12.50 1.60 8.44
CA THR A 37 -11.23 0.95 8.79
C THR A 37 -11.34 -0.58 8.82
N GLU A 38 -10.28 -1.35 8.55
CA GLU A 38 -10.34 -2.83 8.60
C GLU A 38 -10.86 -3.40 9.93
N ASN A 39 -10.70 -2.66 11.05
CA ASN A 39 -11.23 -3.04 12.37
C ASN A 39 -12.70 -2.66 12.59
N TRP A 40 -13.40 -2.07 11.61
CA TRP A 40 -14.79 -1.62 11.81
C TRP A 40 -15.68 -2.79 12.20
N GLY A 41 -15.58 -3.93 11.51
CA GLY A 41 -16.38 -5.12 11.82
C GLY A 41 -16.16 -5.65 13.24
N ALA A 42 -14.94 -5.58 13.76
CA ALA A 42 -14.64 -5.93 15.15
C ALA A 42 -15.27 -4.93 16.13
N LEU A 43 -15.20 -3.64 15.81
CA LEU A 43 -15.85 -2.59 16.60
C LEU A 43 -17.37 -2.70 16.58
N VAL A 44 -18.01 -3.06 15.45
CA VAL A 44 -19.47 -3.26 15.39
C VAL A 44 -19.91 -4.37 16.32
N GLY A 45 -19.17 -5.49 16.35
CA GLY A 45 -19.49 -6.63 17.19
C GLY A 45 -19.47 -6.33 18.68
N GLU A 46 -18.62 -5.39 19.12
CA GLU A 46 -18.44 -5.02 20.52
C GLU A 46 -19.28 -3.80 20.94
N TRP A 47 -19.56 -2.86 20.02
CA TRP A 47 -20.14 -1.56 20.36
C TRP A 47 -21.61 -1.41 19.94
N CYS A 48 -22.10 -2.20 18.99
CA CYS A 48 -23.47 -2.05 18.52
C CYS A 48 -24.44 -2.92 19.34
N CYS A 49 -25.47 -2.28 19.91
CA CYS A 49 -26.58 -2.95 20.60
C CYS A 49 -27.52 -3.73 19.66
N HIS A 50 -27.26 -3.71 18.35
CA HIS A 50 -28.03 -4.39 17.33
C HIS A 50 -27.09 -5.07 16.33
N PRO A 51 -27.56 -6.09 15.60
CA PRO A 51 -26.78 -6.74 14.56
C PRO A 51 -26.21 -5.73 13.57
N ASP A 52 -25.00 -6.02 13.07
CA ASP A 52 -24.32 -5.17 12.10
C ASP A 52 -25.23 -4.93 10.88
N PRO A 53 -25.64 -3.69 10.62
CA PRO A 53 -26.52 -3.38 9.50
C PRO A 53 -25.87 -3.64 8.13
N PHE A 54 -24.55 -3.88 8.10
CA PHE A 54 -23.75 -4.14 6.90
C PHE A 54 -23.30 -5.61 6.77
N ALA A 55 -23.59 -6.49 7.74
CA ALA A 55 -23.09 -7.88 7.77
C ALA A 55 -23.33 -8.68 6.48
N ASN A 56 -24.39 -8.36 5.74
CA ASN A 56 -24.80 -9.07 4.53
C ASN A 56 -24.70 -8.23 3.25
N LYS A 57 -24.08 -7.05 3.31
CA LYS A 57 -23.95 -6.15 2.16
C LYS A 57 -22.47 -5.93 1.83
N PRO A 58 -21.98 -6.43 0.68
CA PRO A 58 -20.61 -6.11 0.27
C PRO A 58 -20.49 -4.60 0.06
N LEU A 59 -19.46 -4.00 0.66
CA LEU A 59 -19.10 -2.59 0.47
C LEU A 59 -18.37 -2.41 -0.87
N ASP A 60 -19.09 -2.65 -1.96
CA ASP A 60 -18.56 -2.57 -3.31
C ASP A 60 -18.80 -1.17 -3.91
N PRO A 61 -17.79 -0.58 -4.58
CA PRO A 61 -17.95 0.69 -5.28
C PRO A 61 -18.96 0.55 -6.42
N GLN A 62 -19.77 1.60 -6.63
CA GLN A 62 -20.58 1.70 -7.85
C GLN A 62 -19.69 2.03 -9.05
N GLU A 63 -20.30 2.05 -10.23
CA GLU A 63 -19.64 2.53 -11.43
C GLU A 63 -19.12 3.97 -11.22
N ASN A 64 -17.87 4.21 -11.61
CA ASN A 64 -17.16 5.48 -11.43
C ASN A 64 -16.89 5.90 -9.97
N ASP A 65 -17.16 5.03 -8.99
CA ASP A 65 -16.66 5.22 -7.63
C ASP A 65 -15.27 4.60 -7.45
N CYS A 66 -14.50 5.16 -6.54
CA CYS A 66 -13.26 4.59 -6.01
C CYS A 66 -13.33 4.62 -4.49
N PHE A 67 -13.21 3.46 -3.85
CA PHE A 67 -13.12 3.41 -2.39
C PHE A 67 -11.67 3.26 -1.95
N ILE A 68 -11.24 4.00 -0.93
CA ILE A 68 -9.86 4.05 -0.45
C ILE A 68 -9.75 3.34 0.90
N GLY A 69 -8.97 2.26 0.97
CA GLY A 69 -8.51 1.66 2.22
C GLY A 69 -7.14 2.18 2.64
N ASP A 70 -6.59 1.64 3.73
CA ASP A 70 -5.32 2.13 4.31
C ASP A 70 -4.10 1.93 3.38
N SER A 71 -4.13 0.87 2.55
CA SER A 71 -3.03 0.50 1.62
C SER A 71 -3.50 0.09 0.21
N PHE A 72 -4.80 0.26 -0.08
CA PHE A 72 -5.41 -0.22 -1.32
C PHE A 72 -6.56 0.68 -1.76
N PHE A 73 -7.01 0.52 -3.00
CA PHE A 73 -8.25 1.11 -3.47
C PHE A 73 -9.13 0.07 -4.16
N LEU A 74 -10.45 0.21 -4.04
CA LEU A 74 -11.45 -0.60 -4.72
C LEU A 74 -12.05 0.19 -5.87
N VAL A 75 -12.16 -0.45 -7.03
CA VAL A 75 -12.83 0.13 -8.20
C VAL A 75 -13.74 -0.91 -8.86
N ASN A 76 -14.84 -0.43 -9.43
CA ASN A 76 -15.77 -1.25 -10.20
C ASN A 76 -15.39 -1.21 -11.70
N LEU A 77 -15.18 -2.38 -12.34
CA LEU A 77 -14.76 -2.51 -13.73
C LEU A 77 -15.88 -2.86 -14.71
N ARG A 78 -17.16 -2.75 -14.34
CA ARG A 78 -18.29 -3.19 -15.17
C ARG A 78 -18.27 -2.67 -16.63
N ASN A 79 -17.81 -1.44 -16.85
CA ASN A 79 -17.70 -0.81 -18.17
C ASN A 79 -16.27 -0.84 -18.76
N ASP A 80 -15.28 -1.31 -18.00
CA ASP A 80 -13.93 -1.47 -18.51
C ASP A 80 -13.88 -2.81 -19.25
N LEU A 81 -13.89 -2.76 -20.58
CA LEU A 81 -13.83 -3.92 -21.51
C LEU A 81 -12.60 -4.86 -21.29
N TRP A 82 -11.80 -4.62 -20.26
CA TRP A 82 -10.69 -5.43 -19.80
C TRP A 82 -11.17 -6.38 -18.70
N GLN A 83 -11.89 -7.44 -19.08
CA GLN A 83 -11.94 -8.63 -18.24
C GLN A 83 -10.59 -9.35 -18.35
N PRO A 84 -9.84 -9.57 -17.24
CA PRO A 84 -8.89 -10.66 -17.22
C PRO A 84 -9.73 -11.93 -17.25
N ARG A 85 -9.81 -12.60 -18.42
CA ARG A 85 -10.46 -13.91 -18.49
C ARG A 85 -9.82 -14.82 -17.44
N PRO A 86 -10.56 -15.35 -16.47
CA PRO A 86 -10.09 -16.47 -15.68
C PRO A 86 -9.75 -17.58 -16.68
N GLN A 87 -8.56 -18.16 -16.58
CA GLN A 87 -8.28 -19.40 -17.31
C GLN A 87 -9.22 -20.47 -16.74
N LEU A 88 -10.31 -20.75 -17.46
CA LEU A 88 -11.27 -21.80 -17.16
C LEU A 88 -10.59 -23.15 -17.43
N ALA A 89 -10.42 -23.96 -16.38
CA ALA A 89 -10.21 -25.39 -16.53
C ALA A 89 -11.58 -26.09 -16.75
N PRO A 90 -11.63 -27.27 -17.39
CA PRO A 90 -12.88 -27.86 -17.87
C PRO A 90 -13.84 -28.25 -16.74
N GLU A 91 -15.13 -28.07 -17.02
CA GLU A 91 -16.26 -28.48 -16.18
C GLU A 91 -16.26 -29.99 -15.92
N GLU A 92 -16.30 -30.38 -14.65
CA GLU A 92 -16.84 -31.68 -14.26
C GLU A 92 -18.13 -31.48 -13.45
N THR A 93 -19.20 -31.93 -14.08
CA THR A 93 -20.59 -31.98 -13.65
C THR A 93 -20.76 -32.86 -12.41
N HIS A 94 -21.08 -32.35 -11.22
CA HIS A 94 -21.77 -33.16 -10.20
C HIS A 94 -22.64 -32.34 -9.23
N CYS A 95 -23.79 -32.95 -8.91
CA CYS A 95 -24.97 -32.40 -8.25
C CYS A 95 -24.84 -32.18 -6.72
N LEU A 96 -25.80 -31.39 -6.21
CA LEU A 96 -26.02 -30.94 -4.84
C LEU A 96 -26.08 -32.04 -3.77
N SER A 97 -25.47 -31.77 -2.61
CA SER A 97 -26.09 -32.07 -1.31
C SER A 97 -25.67 -31.03 -0.25
N SER A 98 -26.62 -30.76 0.65
CA SER A 98 -26.58 -29.79 1.74
C SER A 98 -25.77 -30.33 2.92
N GLU A 99 -24.83 -29.55 3.47
CA GLU A 99 -24.56 -29.48 4.92
C GLU A 99 -23.54 -28.38 5.28
N ASN A 100 -23.85 -27.67 6.37
CA ASN A 100 -23.12 -26.53 6.91
C ASN A 100 -21.72 -26.90 7.40
N HIS A 101 -20.69 -26.59 6.62
CA HIS A 101 -19.35 -26.34 7.11
C HIS A 101 -18.69 -25.28 6.23
N PHE A 102 -18.12 -24.23 6.84
CA PHE A 102 -17.26 -23.23 6.20
C PHE A 102 -16.00 -23.91 5.62
N LYS A 103 -16.15 -24.69 4.55
CA LYS A 103 -15.08 -25.07 3.66
C LYS A 103 -14.95 -23.95 2.64
N LEU A 104 -13.93 -23.11 2.80
CA LEU A 104 -13.45 -22.24 1.74
C LEU A 104 -13.16 -23.13 0.52
N LYS A 105 -14.11 -23.17 -0.42
CA LYS A 105 -13.87 -23.70 -1.76
C LYS A 105 -12.65 -23.01 -2.34
N PRO A 106 -11.80 -23.70 -3.13
CA PRO A 106 -10.59 -23.10 -3.68
C PRO A 106 -11.01 -21.86 -4.49
N LYS A 107 -10.64 -20.69 -3.98
CA LYS A 107 -10.97 -19.38 -4.55
C LYS A 107 -10.47 -19.36 -5.99
N ALA A 108 -11.39 -19.15 -6.94
CA ALA A 108 -11.06 -18.82 -8.33
C ALA A 108 -9.96 -17.75 -8.36
N ASN A 109 -9.01 -17.82 -9.31
CA ASN A 109 -7.83 -16.94 -9.41
C ASN A 109 -8.15 -15.48 -9.03
N THR A 110 -7.91 -15.13 -7.77
CA THR A 110 -8.20 -13.80 -7.24
C THR A 110 -7.12 -12.80 -7.63
N LYS A 111 -6.03 -13.21 -8.27
CA LYS A 111 -4.86 -12.35 -8.51
C LYS A 111 -5.06 -11.50 -9.75
N VAL A 112 -4.86 -10.20 -9.62
CA VAL A 112 -4.81 -9.25 -10.74
C VAL A 112 -3.34 -8.98 -11.06
N ILE A 113 -2.94 -9.27 -12.29
CA ILE A 113 -1.55 -9.27 -12.72
C ILE A 113 -1.36 -8.28 -13.88
N CYS A 114 -0.29 -7.50 -13.82
CA CYS A 114 0.11 -6.64 -14.94
C CYS A 114 0.40 -7.49 -16.18
N LYS A 115 -0.26 -7.19 -17.30
CA LYS A 115 -0.09 -7.92 -18.56
C LYS A 115 1.34 -7.88 -19.11
N ARG A 116 2.09 -6.81 -18.87
CA ARG A 116 3.47 -6.62 -19.34
C ARG A 116 4.50 -7.29 -18.43
N CYS A 117 4.66 -6.83 -17.20
CA CYS A 117 5.73 -7.30 -16.30
C CYS A 117 5.36 -8.50 -15.43
N LYS A 118 4.09 -8.96 -15.47
CA LYS A 118 3.58 -10.09 -14.68
C LYS A 118 3.61 -9.91 -13.15
N VAL A 119 3.87 -8.70 -12.66
CA VAL A 119 3.74 -8.35 -11.23
C VAL A 119 2.27 -8.34 -10.84
N MET A 120 1.97 -8.84 -9.63
CA MET A 120 0.65 -8.75 -9.02
C MET A 120 0.37 -7.31 -8.61
N VAL A 121 -0.68 -6.71 -9.17
CA VAL A 121 -1.07 -5.32 -8.89
C VAL A 121 -2.29 -5.22 -7.97
N GLY A 122 -2.99 -6.33 -7.75
CA GLY A 122 -4.22 -6.34 -6.97
C GLY A 122 -4.89 -7.71 -6.89
N GLU A 123 -6.13 -7.70 -6.43
CA GLU A 123 -6.99 -8.86 -6.27
C GLU A 123 -8.44 -8.60 -6.71
N THR A 124 -9.09 -9.60 -7.29
CA THR A 124 -10.52 -9.60 -7.61
C THR A 124 -11.32 -9.91 -6.36
N MET A 125 -12.19 -8.98 -5.95
CA MET A 125 -13.04 -9.12 -4.76
C MET A 125 -14.40 -9.71 -5.11
N SER A 126 -14.99 -9.27 -6.23
CA SER A 126 -16.25 -9.76 -6.78
C SER A 126 -16.18 -9.77 -8.31
N SER A 127 -17.27 -10.13 -9.01
CA SER A 127 -17.30 -10.16 -10.49
C SER A 127 -17.01 -8.80 -11.13
N GLU A 128 -17.27 -7.70 -10.41
CA GLU A 128 -17.12 -6.35 -10.91
C GLU A 128 -16.11 -5.52 -10.10
N THR A 129 -15.76 -5.94 -8.88
CA THR A 129 -14.89 -5.16 -7.98
C THR A 129 -13.47 -5.69 -7.94
N ILE A 130 -12.51 -4.81 -8.19
CA ILE A 130 -11.07 -5.09 -8.03
C ILE A 130 -10.46 -4.24 -6.92
N LYS A 131 -9.70 -4.89 -6.04
CA LYS A 131 -8.80 -4.30 -5.06
C LYS A 131 -7.42 -4.12 -5.68
N PHE A 132 -6.93 -2.90 -5.81
CA PHE A 132 -5.57 -2.63 -6.26
C PHE A 132 -4.71 -2.15 -5.10
N TYR A 133 -3.45 -2.57 -5.09
CA TYR A 133 -2.49 -2.18 -4.06
C TYR A 133 -1.88 -0.83 -4.38
N MET A 134 -1.95 0.12 -3.43
CA MET A 134 -1.44 1.47 -3.63
C MET A 134 0.03 1.49 -4.01
N THR A 135 0.82 0.56 -3.46
CA THR A 135 2.25 0.48 -3.74
C THR A 135 2.56 -0.06 -5.14
N GLU A 136 1.59 -0.68 -5.83
CA GLU A 136 1.81 -1.30 -7.15
C GLU A 136 1.21 -0.49 -8.30
N MET A 137 0.57 0.64 -7.98
CA MET A 137 -0.23 1.43 -8.91
C MET A 137 0.10 2.92 -8.84
N ILE A 138 0.23 3.54 -10.00
CA ILE A 138 0.31 5.00 -10.15
C ILE A 138 -1.01 5.48 -10.77
N ILE A 139 -1.64 6.51 -10.20
CA ILE A 139 -2.87 7.10 -10.73
C ILE A 139 -2.57 8.52 -11.16
N GLN A 140 -2.78 8.86 -12.43
CA GLN A 140 -2.48 10.19 -12.97
C GLN A 140 -3.63 10.74 -13.80
N PRO A 141 -3.81 12.07 -13.88
CA PRO A 141 -4.71 12.68 -14.85
C PRO A 141 -4.30 12.27 -16.28
N SER A 142 -5.26 11.86 -17.11
CA SER A 142 -4.99 11.27 -18.43
C SER A 142 -4.25 12.19 -19.41
N GLU A 143 -4.36 13.51 -19.24
CA GLU A 143 -3.80 14.50 -20.17
C GLU A 143 -2.34 14.87 -19.86
N ARG A 144 -1.76 14.37 -18.76
CA ARG A 144 -0.44 14.81 -18.28
C ARG A 144 0.60 13.70 -18.39
N ASN A 145 1.70 14.01 -19.09
CA ASN A 145 2.93 13.25 -18.95
C ASN A 145 3.45 13.41 -17.52
N PHE A 146 3.82 12.29 -16.88
CA PHE A 146 4.38 12.30 -15.54
C PHE A 146 5.81 11.77 -15.56
N PRO A 147 6.71 12.33 -14.72
CA PRO A 147 8.03 11.76 -14.57
C PRO A 147 7.92 10.36 -13.96
N ILE A 148 8.69 9.42 -14.50
CA ILE A 148 8.79 8.09 -13.89
C ILE A 148 9.56 8.26 -12.58
N ILE A 149 8.89 8.01 -11.46
CA ILE A 149 9.49 8.04 -10.13
C ILE A 149 10.15 6.68 -9.88
N PRO A 150 11.43 6.64 -9.43
CA PRO A 150 12.08 5.40 -9.04
C PRO A 150 11.23 4.63 -8.02
N ARG A 151 11.14 3.32 -8.18
CA ARG A 151 10.37 2.40 -7.31
C ARG A 151 10.56 2.69 -5.83
N SER A 152 11.79 2.85 -5.38
CA SER A 152 12.13 3.07 -3.99
C SER A 152 11.66 4.41 -3.43
N GLN A 153 11.69 5.46 -4.26
CA GLN A 153 11.15 6.77 -3.91
C GLN A 153 9.63 6.71 -3.87
N PHE A 154 9.01 6.00 -4.82
CA PHE A 154 7.57 5.81 -4.85
C PHE A 154 7.06 5.08 -3.59
N VAL A 155 7.66 3.94 -3.25
CA VAL A 155 7.29 3.17 -2.04
C VAL A 155 7.48 4.03 -0.78
N GLN A 156 8.59 4.76 -0.66
CA GLN A 156 8.80 5.69 0.45
C GLN A 156 7.71 6.76 0.54
N SER A 157 7.36 7.39 -0.58
CA SER A 157 6.34 8.43 -0.63
C SER A 157 4.97 7.91 -0.23
N ILE A 158 4.54 6.76 -0.78
CA ILE A 158 3.24 6.17 -0.46
C ILE A 158 3.18 5.79 1.02
N ILE A 159 4.18 5.09 1.55
CA ILE A 159 4.19 4.68 2.95
C ILE A 159 4.27 5.88 3.89
N ALA A 160 5.10 6.88 3.59
CA ALA A 160 5.15 8.11 4.38
C ALA A 160 3.79 8.83 4.40
N GLN A 161 3.10 8.90 3.25
CA GLN A 161 1.76 9.47 3.17
C GLN A 161 0.76 8.68 4.03
N CYS A 162 0.73 7.34 3.92
CA CYS A 162 -0.11 6.49 4.75
C CYS A 162 0.14 6.74 6.24
N LEU A 163 1.41 6.75 6.68
CA LEU A 163 1.78 7.00 8.08
C LEU A 163 1.29 8.37 8.58
N MET A 164 1.41 9.43 7.78
CA MET A 164 0.93 10.77 8.14
C MET A 164 -0.60 10.83 8.21
N GLU A 165 -1.29 10.28 7.23
CA GLU A 165 -2.76 10.30 7.19
C GLU A 165 -3.36 9.49 8.35
N LEU A 166 -2.82 8.30 8.60
CA LEU A 166 -3.27 7.42 9.68
C LEU A 166 -2.94 7.99 11.06
N SER A 167 -1.76 8.59 11.25
CA SER A 167 -1.41 9.23 12.52
C SER A 167 -2.29 10.44 12.82
N SER A 168 -2.56 11.27 11.81
CA SER A 168 -3.47 12.42 11.94
C SER A 168 -4.90 11.98 12.23
N ALA A 169 -5.42 11.00 11.49
CA ALA A 169 -6.80 10.55 11.62
C ALA A 169 -7.06 9.73 12.89
N ARG A 170 -6.06 9.02 13.41
CA ARG A 170 -6.23 8.03 14.50
C ARG A 170 -5.44 8.32 15.77
N SER A 171 -4.65 9.40 15.80
CA SER A 171 -3.73 9.71 16.89
C SER A 171 -2.80 8.53 17.26
N THR A 172 -2.46 7.69 16.27
CA THR A 172 -1.53 6.56 16.41
C THR A 172 -0.18 6.88 15.79
N PHE A 173 0.89 6.47 16.45
CA PHE A 173 2.25 6.67 15.96
C PHE A 173 3.02 5.35 15.83
N ARG A 174 2.38 4.22 16.15
CA ARG A 174 2.99 2.89 16.10
C ARG A 174 2.28 2.05 15.06
N PHE A 175 3.06 1.44 14.21
CA PHE A 175 2.56 0.71 13.05
C PHE A 175 3.22 -0.65 12.94
N ILE A 176 2.45 -1.65 12.53
CA ILE A 176 2.96 -2.96 12.15
C ILE A 176 2.84 -3.05 10.62
N ILE A 177 3.96 -3.29 9.94
CA ILE A 177 3.94 -3.62 8.51
C ILE A 177 3.75 -5.11 8.37
N GLN A 178 2.58 -5.51 7.90
CA GLN A 178 2.21 -6.91 7.70
C GLN A 178 2.16 -7.26 6.22
N GLY A 179 2.61 -8.47 5.88
CA GLY A 179 2.41 -9.02 4.55
C GLY A 179 0.99 -9.59 4.39
N HIS A 180 0.54 -9.75 3.15
CA HIS A 180 -0.73 -10.46 2.86
C HIS A 180 -0.69 -11.94 3.26
N ASP A 181 0.49 -12.47 3.58
CA ASP A 181 0.69 -13.78 4.20
C ASP A 181 0.44 -13.77 5.73
N GLY A 182 -0.02 -12.65 6.29
CA GLY A 182 -0.34 -12.48 7.71
C GLY A 182 0.89 -12.32 8.60
N LYS A 183 2.09 -12.28 8.04
CA LYS A 183 3.33 -12.16 8.82
C LYS A 183 3.70 -10.72 9.07
N THR A 184 4.17 -10.44 10.29
CA THR A 184 4.75 -9.15 10.65
C THR A 184 6.19 -9.05 10.14
N TYR A 185 6.47 -8.01 9.34
CA TYR A 185 7.79 -7.76 8.75
C TYR A 185 8.57 -6.67 9.48
N ILE A 186 7.90 -5.58 9.87
CA ILE A 186 8.53 -4.39 10.43
C ILE A 186 7.61 -3.79 11.50
N LEU A 187 8.16 -3.48 12.67
CA LEU A 187 7.52 -2.56 13.61
C LEU A 187 8.04 -1.15 13.31
N LEU A 188 7.15 -0.19 13.17
CA LEU A 188 7.46 1.20 12.85
C LEU A 188 6.90 2.13 13.92
N TRP A 189 7.71 3.09 14.35
CA TRP A 189 7.27 4.17 15.23
C TRP A 189 7.55 5.51 14.55
N LEU A 190 6.50 6.22 14.19
CA LEU A 190 6.56 7.58 13.68
C LEU A 190 6.96 8.54 14.81
N LEU A 191 8.15 9.14 14.70
CA LEU A 191 8.65 10.14 15.64
C LEU A 191 8.27 11.56 15.23
N ASN A 192 8.35 11.84 13.93
CA ASN A 192 8.12 13.18 13.41
C ASN A 192 7.62 13.13 11.97
N SER A 193 6.76 14.06 11.60
CA SER A 193 6.22 14.23 10.23
C SER A 193 6.56 15.59 9.61
N ASP A 194 7.15 16.53 10.36
CA ASP A 194 7.45 17.89 9.90
C ASP A 194 8.91 18.09 9.44
N SER A 195 9.67 17.01 9.25
CA SER A 195 11.09 17.10 8.93
C SER A 195 11.31 17.44 7.46
N LEU A 196 12.36 18.22 7.18
CA LEU A 196 12.83 18.51 5.82
C LEU A 196 14.21 17.89 5.61
N VAL A 197 14.37 17.14 4.52
CA VAL A 197 15.65 16.56 4.08
C VAL A 197 16.13 17.34 2.86
N ILE A 198 17.33 17.90 2.96
CA ILE A 198 17.99 18.61 1.87
C ILE A 198 19.10 17.72 1.34
N GLU A 199 19.03 17.37 0.07
CA GLU A 199 20.12 16.67 -0.60
C GLU A 199 21.18 17.69 -1.03
N SER A 200 22.36 17.60 -0.45
CA SER A 200 23.50 18.40 -0.92
C SER A 200 24.00 17.79 -2.23
N LEU A 201 24.22 18.64 -3.24
CA LEU A 201 24.78 18.26 -4.55
C LEU A 201 26.27 17.88 -4.42
N GLY A 202 26.56 16.86 -3.62
CA GLY A 202 27.88 16.26 -3.47
C GLY A 202 28.06 15.21 -4.56
N ASN A 203 29.10 15.36 -5.37
CA ASN A 203 29.46 14.52 -6.51
C ASN A 203 29.43 13.01 -6.16
N SER A 204 28.27 12.36 -6.32
CA SER A 204 28.10 10.96 -5.93
C SER A 204 28.60 10.04 -7.04
N LYS A 205 29.76 9.42 -6.81
CA LYS A 205 30.14 8.20 -7.55
C LYS A 205 29.16 7.11 -7.11
N SER A 206 28.14 6.82 -7.91
CA SER A 206 27.13 5.82 -7.58
C SER A 206 27.77 4.43 -7.43
N VAL A 207 27.73 3.89 -6.21
CA VAL A 207 28.13 2.51 -5.95
C VAL A 207 26.99 1.61 -6.40
N LYS A 208 27.09 1.08 -7.64
CA LYS A 208 26.16 0.12 -8.23
C LYS A 208 26.25 -1.26 -7.56
N LYS A 209 25.85 -1.40 -6.28
CA LYS A 209 25.89 -2.70 -5.57
C LYS A 209 24.58 -3.48 -5.57
N PHE A 210 23.45 -2.92 -6.00
CA PHE A 210 22.18 -3.63 -6.08
C PHE A 210 21.34 -3.22 -7.30
N PRO A 211 21.02 -4.14 -8.22
CA PRO A 211 20.18 -3.85 -9.39
C PRO A 211 18.70 -3.57 -9.05
N LEU A 212 18.24 -3.96 -7.84
CA LEU A 212 16.84 -3.86 -7.42
C LEU A 212 16.39 -2.43 -7.07
N LEU A 213 17.33 -1.51 -6.86
CA LEU A 213 17.09 -0.11 -6.51
C LEU A 213 17.77 0.74 -7.58
N GLU A 214 17.07 1.01 -8.68
CA GLU A 214 17.57 1.84 -9.77
C GLU A 214 17.97 3.23 -9.25
N ASP A 215 19.25 3.57 -9.35
CA ASP A 215 19.74 4.95 -9.25
C ASP A 215 19.45 5.63 -10.59
N VAL A 216 18.34 6.35 -10.69
CA VAL A 216 18.14 7.31 -11.80
C VAL A 216 18.95 8.56 -11.47
N SER A 217 20.24 8.51 -11.80
CA SER A 217 21.14 9.65 -11.70
C SER A 217 20.77 10.75 -12.70
N LYS A 218 20.78 12.00 -12.21
CA LYS A 218 20.63 13.31 -12.89
C LYS A 218 19.20 13.82 -13.05
N ALA A 219 18.65 14.31 -11.95
CA ALA A 219 17.83 15.52 -12.00
C ALA A 219 18.46 16.57 -11.06
N ASN A 220 18.80 17.74 -11.61
CA ASN A 220 19.36 18.87 -10.88
C ASN A 220 18.30 19.48 -9.96
N PHE A 221 17.99 18.85 -8.84
CA PHE A 221 17.10 19.44 -7.85
C PHE A 221 17.87 19.67 -6.55
N SER A 222 18.26 20.92 -6.29
CA SER A 222 18.50 21.40 -4.92
C SER A 222 17.13 21.53 -4.24
N SER A 223 16.44 20.41 -4.02
CA SER A 223 15.10 20.42 -3.46
C SER A 223 15.14 19.88 -2.04
N ALA A 224 14.62 20.68 -1.11
CA ALA A 224 14.19 20.19 0.18
C ALA A 224 12.98 19.27 -0.04
N TRP A 225 13.01 18.09 0.56
CA TRP A 225 11.92 17.13 0.54
C TRP A 225 11.34 17.04 1.94
N ASN A 226 10.01 16.98 2.03
CA ASN A 226 9.38 16.62 3.30
C ASN A 226 9.78 15.19 3.64
N ALA A 227 9.94 14.91 4.92
CA ALA A 227 10.34 13.60 5.40
C ALA A 227 9.67 13.28 6.72
N VAL A 228 9.36 11.99 6.91
CA VAL A 228 8.90 11.45 8.18
C VAL A 228 10.08 10.77 8.88
N LYS A 229 10.30 11.07 10.14
CA LYS A 229 11.28 10.38 10.96
C LYS A 229 10.61 9.18 11.62
N VAL A 230 11.18 8.00 11.45
CA VAL A 230 10.67 6.75 11.99
C VAL A 230 11.77 6.00 12.75
N LEU A 231 11.39 5.34 13.82
CA LEU A 231 12.14 4.21 14.36
C LEU A 231 11.58 2.93 13.76
N TYR A 232 12.42 1.94 13.49
CA TYR A 232 11.94 0.65 13.02
C TYR A 232 12.68 -0.52 13.64
N GLN A 233 11.97 -1.65 13.70
CA GLN A 233 12.53 -2.93 14.11
C GLN A 233 12.14 -4.02 13.10
N PRO A 234 13.12 -4.72 12.48
CA PRO A 234 12.82 -5.84 11.60
C PRO A 234 12.36 -7.08 12.38
N CYS A 235 11.30 -7.73 11.91
CA CYS A 235 10.74 -8.95 12.51
C CYS A 235 10.95 -10.22 11.67
N ILE A 236 11.73 -10.14 10.59
CA ILE A 236 12.00 -11.29 9.72
C ILE A 236 12.76 -12.39 10.48
N LYS A 237 12.41 -13.65 10.22
CA LYS A 237 13.00 -14.84 10.84
C LYS A 237 12.81 -14.87 12.35
N ASN A 238 11.61 -14.55 12.82
CA ASN A 238 11.24 -14.66 14.24
C ASN A 238 12.11 -13.77 15.15
N ARG A 239 12.66 -12.69 14.60
CA ARG A 239 13.34 -11.69 15.39
C ARG A 239 12.29 -10.85 16.12
N ASN A 240 12.56 -10.52 17.37
CA ASN A 240 11.68 -9.64 18.16
C ASN A 240 10.25 -10.17 18.31
N GLU A 241 10.06 -11.49 18.39
CA GLU A 241 8.74 -12.12 18.58
C GLU A 241 7.99 -11.55 19.79
N THR A 242 8.65 -11.44 20.95
CA THR A 242 8.03 -10.93 22.18
C THR A 242 7.49 -9.51 22.00
N LEU A 243 8.29 -8.63 21.38
CA LEU A 243 7.89 -7.27 21.06
C LEU A 243 6.76 -7.24 20.02
N THR A 244 6.84 -8.11 19.02
CA THR A 244 5.81 -8.24 17.98
C THR A 244 4.46 -8.63 18.58
N SER A 245 4.42 -9.68 19.40
CA SER A 245 3.19 -10.10 20.09
C SER A 245 2.64 -9.04 21.03
N SER A 246 3.51 -8.25 21.68
CA SER A 246 3.06 -7.13 22.52
C SER A 246 2.43 -6.00 21.70
N TRP A 247 2.93 -5.75 20.48
CA TRP A 247 2.37 -4.73 19.59
C TRP A 247 1.09 -5.21 18.90
N GLU A 248 1.00 -6.49 18.55
CA GLU A 248 -0.20 -7.09 17.95
C GLU A 248 -1.41 -7.09 18.89
N SER A 249 -1.18 -7.06 20.21
CA SER A 249 -2.24 -6.96 21.23
C SER A 249 -2.50 -5.53 21.71
N ASP A 250 -1.72 -4.54 21.27
CA ASP A 250 -1.85 -3.15 21.68
C ASP A 250 -2.80 -2.40 20.74
N ILE A 251 -3.96 -1.98 21.26
CA ILE A 251 -4.98 -1.23 20.51
C ILE A 251 -4.48 0.12 19.97
N SER A 252 -3.39 0.67 20.52
CA SER A 252 -2.78 1.91 20.05
C SER A 252 -1.89 1.70 18.82
N VAL A 253 -1.63 0.45 18.44
CA VAL A 253 -0.81 0.08 17.30
C VAL A 253 -1.69 -0.25 16.11
N HIS A 254 -1.35 0.30 14.95
CA HIS A 254 -2.12 0.10 13.73
C HIS A 254 -1.39 -0.80 12.72
N SER A 255 -2.06 -1.82 12.19
CA SER A 255 -1.49 -2.66 11.13
C SER A 255 -1.70 -2.06 9.75
N LEU A 256 -0.63 -2.00 8.95
CA LEU A 256 -0.64 -1.66 7.54
C LEU A 256 -0.25 -2.87 6.71
N THR A 257 -1.24 -3.43 6.02
CA THR A 257 -1.11 -4.66 5.23
C THR A 257 -0.64 -4.34 3.80
N LEU A 258 0.49 -4.89 3.38
CA LEU A 258 1.13 -4.64 2.07
C LEU A 258 1.50 -5.96 1.36
N PRO A 259 1.76 -5.94 0.04
CA PRO A 259 2.35 -7.09 -0.63
C PRO A 259 3.66 -7.50 0.04
N SER A 260 3.87 -8.79 0.31
CA SER A 260 5.04 -9.28 1.05
C SER A 260 6.38 -8.88 0.40
N ALA A 261 6.41 -8.77 -0.93
CA ALA A 261 7.57 -8.25 -1.67
C ALA A 261 7.87 -6.78 -1.31
N THR A 262 6.83 -5.96 -1.21
CA THR A 262 6.92 -4.54 -0.83
C THR A 262 7.31 -4.38 0.64
N CYS A 263 6.87 -5.26 1.54
CA CYS A 263 7.35 -5.27 2.94
C CYS A 263 8.88 -5.48 3.01
N LEU A 264 9.41 -6.44 2.25
CA LEU A 264 10.85 -6.69 2.17
C LEU A 264 11.59 -5.52 1.53
N GLU A 265 11.04 -4.96 0.46
CA GLU A 265 11.59 -3.79 -0.21
C GLU A 265 11.69 -2.59 0.74
N LEU A 266 10.62 -2.31 1.48
CA LEU A 266 10.59 -1.24 2.49
C LEU A 266 11.68 -1.46 3.54
N LEU A 267 11.88 -2.69 4.00
CA LEU A 267 12.97 -2.96 4.96
C LEU A 267 14.36 -2.71 4.35
N LEU A 268 14.58 -3.09 3.09
CA LEU A 268 15.84 -2.82 2.39
C LEU A 268 16.07 -1.31 2.24
N ILE A 269 15.02 -0.56 1.90
CA ILE A 269 15.05 0.90 1.84
C ILE A 269 15.44 1.48 3.20
N LEU A 270 14.76 1.09 4.27
CA LEU A 270 15.03 1.56 5.64
C LEU A 270 16.48 1.26 6.05
N SER A 271 16.96 0.04 5.79
CA SER A 271 18.32 -0.37 6.17
C SER A 271 19.43 0.36 5.41
N ARG A 272 19.33 0.50 4.07
CA ARG A 272 20.28 1.27 3.25
C ARG A 272 20.39 2.70 3.78
N ASN A 273 19.25 3.24 4.11
CA ASN A 273 19.12 4.59 4.55
C ASN A 273 19.63 4.83 5.99
N THR A 274 19.45 3.88 6.91
CA THR A 274 20.04 3.93 8.26
C THR A 274 21.57 3.89 8.19
N ALA A 275 22.12 3.14 7.23
CA ALA A 275 23.57 3.07 7.02
C ALA A 275 24.19 4.42 6.61
N MET A 276 23.40 5.35 6.06
CA MET A 276 23.85 6.71 5.74
C MET A 276 24.02 7.60 6.99
N LEU A 277 23.46 7.21 8.14
CA LEU A 277 23.66 7.94 9.40
C LEU A 277 25.01 7.57 10.05
N PRO A 278 25.63 8.51 10.80
CA PRO A 278 26.77 8.19 11.67
C PRO A 278 26.43 7.01 12.60
N PRO A 279 27.38 6.09 12.88
CA PRO A 279 27.10 4.90 13.70
C PRO A 279 26.40 5.17 15.03
N SER A 280 26.75 6.28 15.72
CA SER A 280 26.14 6.71 16.98
C SER A 280 24.67 7.11 16.87
N LEU A 281 24.17 7.41 15.66
CA LEU A 281 22.80 7.82 15.39
C LEU A 281 21.95 6.72 14.73
N ARG A 282 22.50 5.51 14.57
CA ARG A 282 21.80 4.41 13.88
C ARG A 282 20.78 3.71 14.74
N SER A 283 20.90 3.79 16.07
CA SER A 283 20.01 3.11 16.99
C SER A 283 19.59 3.97 18.18
N MET A 284 18.40 3.70 18.69
CA MET A 284 17.84 4.28 19.91
C MET A 284 17.00 3.22 20.61
N ASN A 285 17.34 2.87 21.86
CA ASN A 285 16.59 1.89 22.67
C ASN A 285 16.26 0.58 21.92
N SER A 286 17.26 -0.02 21.27
CA SER A 286 17.17 -1.23 20.41
C SER A 286 16.46 -1.09 19.06
N PHE A 287 15.78 0.04 18.79
CA PHE A 287 15.23 0.35 17.47
C PHE A 287 16.28 1.01 16.56
N GLN A 288 16.12 0.85 15.25
CA GLN A 288 16.93 1.52 14.22
C GLN A 288 16.28 2.87 13.84
N VAL A 289 17.09 3.90 13.60
CA VAL A 289 16.62 5.29 13.34
C VAL A 289 16.63 5.64 11.86
N ARG A 290 15.56 6.28 11.34
CA ARG A 290 15.48 6.72 9.94
C ARG A 290 14.68 8.01 9.69
N ASN A 291 14.97 8.72 8.58
CA ASN A 291 14.17 9.79 7.95
C ASN A 291 13.66 9.36 6.55
N CYS A 292 12.40 8.99 6.36
CA CYS A 292 11.83 8.68 5.04
C CYS A 292 11.41 9.97 4.32
N SER A 293 12.11 10.34 3.24
CA SER A 293 11.73 11.47 2.39
C SER A 293 10.57 11.12 1.46
N PHE A 294 9.64 12.05 1.25
CA PHE A 294 8.57 11.94 0.28
C PHE A 294 8.54 13.16 -0.63
N SER A 295 8.26 12.90 -1.91
CA SER A 295 7.78 13.89 -2.85
C SER A 295 6.26 13.79 -2.91
N ARG A 296 5.56 14.92 -3.08
CA ARG A 296 4.12 14.87 -3.36
C ARG A 296 3.95 14.23 -4.74
N VAL A 297 3.60 12.95 -4.78
CA VAL A 297 3.30 12.19 -6.00
C VAL A 297 1.91 12.55 -6.50
#